data_AF-A0A6H1A802-F1
#
_entry.id   AF-A0A6H1A802-F1
#
_cell.length_a   1.000
_cell.length_b   1.000
_cell.length_c   1.000
_cell.angle_alpha   90.00
_cell.angle_beta   90.00
_cell.angle_gamma   90.00
#
_symmetry.space_group_name_H-M   'P 1'
#
loop_
_entity.id
_entity.type
_entity.pdbx_description
1 polymer ?
#
loop_
_entity_poly.entity_id
_entity_poly.type
_entity_poly.pdbx_seq_one_letter_code
_entity_poly.pdbx_strand_id
1 'polypeptide(L)'
;MEEALRSAAGEIAGWLVTESVPLAPPAVPPGDRTPGLSNIAFIRRPETMTSAQWLDRWHNHHTTLAIETQATFGYVQNTVIRSLTPGAFPVDGIVEELFPIEACTDQHAFYGSGGDPDELARRMRSMFGSVSTFLEGEATGVMPTSRFVLTSPFA
;
A
#
# COMPACT_ATOMS: atom_id res chain seq x y z
N MET A 1 13.31 -14.98 14.78
CA MET A 1 12.71 -13.76 14.19
C MET A 1 11.90 -12.99 15.21
N GLU A 2 10.85 -13.56 15.81
CA GLU A 2 10.07 -12.84 16.84
C GLU A 2 10.90 -12.34 18.03
N GLU A 3 11.84 -13.14 18.52
CA GLU A 3 12.74 -12.73 19.62
C GLU A 3 13.59 -11.50 19.27
N ALA A 4 14.09 -11.43 18.04
CA ALA A 4 14.80 -10.25 17.55
C ALA A 4 13.87 -9.02 17.47
N LEU A 5 12.64 -9.20 16.99
CA LEU A 5 11.64 -8.12 16.90
C LEU A 5 11.24 -7.57 18.27
N ARG A 6 11.12 -8.42 19.29
CA ARG A 6 10.76 -8.00 20.66
C ARG A 6 11.78 -7.05 21.29
N SER A 7 13.04 -7.13 20.85
CA SER A 7 14.08 -6.20 21.33
C SER A 7 13.95 -4.78 20.75
N ALA A 8 13.22 -4.63 19.64
CA ALA A 8 13.07 -3.38 18.90
C ALA A 8 11.65 -2.78 18.92
N ALA A 9 10.64 -3.56 19.32
CA ALA A 9 9.24 -3.15 19.32
C ALA A 9 8.50 -3.59 20.60
N GLY A 10 7.63 -2.72 21.12
CA GLY A 10 6.78 -3.03 22.28
C GLY A 10 5.60 -3.95 21.95
N GLU A 11 5.20 -4.02 20.68
CA GLU A 11 4.12 -4.87 20.19
C GLU A 11 4.50 -5.47 18.82
N ILE A 12 4.04 -6.70 18.56
CA ILE A 12 4.27 -7.40 17.30
C ILE A 12 2.93 -7.89 16.74
N ALA A 13 2.55 -7.34 15.60
CA ALA A 13 1.44 -7.80 14.78
C ALA A 13 1.98 -8.50 13.53
N GLY A 14 1.41 -9.65 13.18
CA GLY A 14 1.79 -10.40 11.99
C GLY A 14 0.59 -11.02 11.30
N TRP A 15 0.66 -11.13 9.97
CA TRP A 15 -0.41 -11.67 9.13
C TRP A 15 0.15 -12.62 8.08
N LEU A 16 -0.59 -13.68 7.79
CA LEU A 16 -0.36 -14.52 6.61
C LEU A 16 -1.06 -13.87 5.43
N VAL A 17 -0.37 -13.73 4.30
CA VAL A 17 -0.87 -13.02 3.12
C VAL A 17 -0.71 -13.82 1.83
N THR A 18 -1.53 -13.49 0.84
CA THR A 18 -1.27 -13.81 -0.57
C THR A 18 -0.86 -12.53 -1.30
N GLU A 19 0.36 -12.53 -1.84
CA GLU A 19 0.94 -11.38 -2.53
C GLU A 19 0.52 -11.32 -4.01
N SER A 20 0.33 -10.10 -4.51
CA SER A 20 0.29 -9.76 -5.92
C SER A 20 1.13 -8.51 -6.16
N VAL A 21 1.80 -8.44 -7.31
CA VAL A 21 2.69 -7.32 -7.68
C VAL A 21 2.21 -6.70 -9.01
N PRO A 22 1.14 -5.89 -9.00
CA PRO A 22 0.62 -5.22 -10.19
C PRO A 22 1.64 -4.30 -10.89
N LEU A 23 2.49 -3.63 -10.11
CA LEU A 23 3.56 -2.78 -10.63
C LEU A 23 4.85 -3.11 -9.89
N ALA A 24 5.77 -3.81 -10.56
CA ALA A 24 7.01 -4.26 -9.94
C ALA A 24 7.89 -3.08 -9.52
N PRO A 25 8.31 -3.00 -8.24
CA PRO A 25 9.34 -2.06 -7.80
C PRO A 25 10.64 -2.23 -8.59
N PRO A 26 11.41 -1.15 -8.82
CA PRO A 26 12.70 -1.24 -9.47
C PRO A 26 13.68 -2.08 -8.64
N ALA A 27 14.51 -2.86 -9.31
CA ALA A 27 15.60 -3.59 -8.66
C ALA A 27 16.68 -2.59 -8.16
N VAL A 28 17.12 -2.78 -6.93
CA VAL A 28 18.27 -2.10 -6.33
C VAL A 28 19.22 -3.14 -5.75
N PRO A 29 20.52 -2.83 -5.57
CA PRO A 29 21.44 -3.75 -4.90
C PRO A 29 20.90 -4.16 -3.52
N PRO A 30 21.10 -5.41 -3.08
CA PRO A 30 20.63 -5.86 -1.78
C PRO A 30 21.15 -4.99 -0.63
N GLY A 31 20.25 -4.55 0.24
CA GLY A 31 20.58 -3.66 1.36
C GLY A 31 20.61 -2.17 1.01
N ASP A 32 20.58 -1.79 -0.26
CA ASP A 32 20.47 -0.39 -0.67
C ASP A 32 19.02 0.10 -0.49
N ARG A 33 18.90 1.40 -0.18
CA ARG A 33 17.60 2.07 -0.10
C ARG A 33 17.03 2.20 -1.51
N THR A 34 15.81 1.74 -1.73
CA THR A 34 15.07 2.11 -2.95
C THR A 34 14.82 3.62 -2.94
N PRO A 35 15.24 4.37 -3.99
CA PRO A 35 14.97 5.81 -4.08
C PRO A 35 13.47 6.10 -3.97
N GLY A 36 13.10 7.19 -3.30
CA GLY A 36 11.70 7.58 -3.10
C GLY A 36 11.12 7.30 -1.72
N LEU A 37 9.80 7.40 -1.63
CA LEU A 37 8.95 7.11 -0.49
C LEU A 37 8.36 5.70 -0.65
N SER A 38 8.35 4.89 0.42
CA SER A 38 7.55 3.66 0.48
C SER A 38 6.42 3.85 1.47
N ASN A 39 5.19 3.96 1.00
CA ASN A 39 4.01 4.03 1.84
C ASN A 39 3.45 2.64 2.10
N ILE A 40 3.25 2.31 3.38
CA ILE A 40 2.55 1.09 3.79
C ILE A 40 1.14 1.46 4.23
N ALA A 41 0.14 1.01 3.48
CA ALA A 41 -1.27 1.20 3.80
C ALA A 41 -1.88 -0.09 4.35
N PHE A 42 -2.48 -0.01 5.54
CA PHE A 42 -3.28 -1.08 6.12
C PHE A 42 -4.76 -0.82 5.85
N ILE A 43 -5.41 -1.73 5.13
CA ILE A 43 -6.78 -1.57 4.66
C ILE A 43 -7.74 -2.59 5.25
N ARG A 44 -8.98 -2.15 5.47
CA ARG A 44 -10.07 -2.97 5.99
C ARG A 44 -11.24 -3.01 5.02
N ARG A 45 -11.85 -4.19 4.93
CA ARG A 45 -13.04 -4.45 4.13
C ARG A 45 -14.29 -4.01 4.90
N PRO A 46 -15.22 -3.26 4.28
CA PRO A 46 -16.52 -2.98 4.88
C PRO A 46 -17.26 -4.24 5.30
N GLU A 47 -17.82 -4.26 6.51
CA GLU A 47 -18.61 -5.40 7.01
C GLU A 47 -19.81 -5.75 6.09
N THR A 48 -20.32 -4.77 5.35
CA THR A 48 -21.44 -4.90 4.40
C THR A 48 -21.05 -5.59 3.09
N MET A 49 -19.77 -5.87 2.85
CA MET A 49 -19.26 -6.40 1.60
C MET A 49 -18.71 -7.81 1.78
N THR A 50 -19.02 -8.76 0.89
CA THR A 50 -18.38 -10.08 0.93
C THR A 50 -16.90 -9.99 0.53
N SER A 51 -16.07 -10.95 0.96
CA SER A 51 -14.65 -11.00 0.59
C SER A 51 -14.45 -11.02 -0.93
N ALA A 52 -15.29 -11.75 -1.67
CA ALA A 52 -15.20 -11.82 -3.14
C ALA A 52 -15.50 -10.47 -3.81
N GLN A 53 -16.55 -9.78 -3.36
CA GLN A 53 -16.89 -8.44 -3.88
C GLN A 53 -15.79 -7.42 -3.56
N TRP A 54 -15.22 -7.51 -2.36
CA TRP A 54 -14.15 -6.62 -1.94
C TRP A 54 -12.87 -6.82 -2.76
N LEU A 55 -12.47 -8.08 -2.98
CA LEU A 55 -11.33 -8.41 -3.82
C LEU A 55 -11.55 -7.98 -5.27
N ASP A 56 -12.77 -8.13 -5.82
CA ASP A 56 -13.07 -7.61 -7.15
C ASP A 56 -12.88 -6.09 -7.20
N ARG A 57 -13.55 -5.34 -6.31
CA ARG A 57 -13.43 -3.87 -6.24
C ARG A 57 -11.99 -3.41 -6.06
N TRP A 58 -11.24 -4.07 -5.19
CA TRP A 58 -9.85 -3.72 -4.94
C TRP A 58 -8.97 -4.11 -6.12
N HIS A 59 -8.81 -5.40 -6.40
CA HIS A 59 -7.81 -5.91 -7.34
C HIS A 59 -8.14 -5.61 -8.81
N ASN A 60 -9.42 -5.63 -9.20
CA ASN A 60 -9.80 -5.52 -10.61
C ASN A 60 -10.19 -4.08 -11.02
N HIS A 61 -10.57 -3.22 -10.06
CA HIS A 61 -11.00 -1.84 -10.36
C HIS A 61 -10.08 -0.80 -9.73
N HIS A 62 -9.88 -0.85 -8.41
CA HIS A 62 -9.11 0.16 -7.70
C HIS A 62 -7.61 0.14 -8.07
N THR A 63 -6.99 -1.04 -8.15
CA THR A 63 -5.54 -1.17 -8.39
C THR A 63 -5.09 -0.43 -9.65
N THR A 64 -5.78 -0.63 -10.79
CA THR A 64 -5.48 0.08 -12.04
C THR A 64 -5.67 1.59 -11.87
N LEU A 65 -6.79 2.02 -11.27
CA LEU A 65 -7.08 3.43 -11.05
C LEU A 65 -6.01 4.09 -10.16
N ALA A 66 -5.54 3.41 -9.11
CA ALA A 66 -4.51 3.93 -8.23
C ALA A 66 -3.21 4.19 -8.98
N ILE A 67 -2.75 3.17 -9.75
CA ILE A 67 -1.55 3.28 -10.59
C ILE A 67 -1.67 4.41 -11.63
N GLU A 68 -2.85 4.61 -12.22
CA GLU A 68 -3.06 5.65 -13.24
C GLU A 68 -3.20 7.07 -12.66
N THR A 69 -3.71 7.20 -11.44
CA THR A 69 -4.06 8.50 -10.82
C THR A 69 -3.00 9.02 -9.87
N GLN A 70 -2.03 8.19 -9.49
CA GLN A 70 -0.87 8.58 -8.70
C GLN A 70 0.43 8.45 -9.49
N ALA A 71 1.50 9.10 -9.01
CA ALA A 71 2.85 8.93 -9.54
C ALA A 71 3.55 7.67 -8.98
N THR A 72 2.79 6.60 -8.76
CA THR A 72 3.31 5.37 -8.18
C THR A 72 4.22 4.66 -9.18
N PHE A 73 5.44 4.31 -8.76
CA PHE A 73 6.38 3.54 -9.59
C PHE A 73 6.59 2.10 -9.11
N GLY A 74 5.96 1.71 -8.00
CA GLY A 74 5.92 0.34 -7.48
C GLY A 74 4.67 0.14 -6.64
N TYR A 75 3.96 -0.97 -6.85
CA TYR A 75 2.71 -1.31 -6.16
C TYR A 75 2.69 -2.80 -5.85
N VAL A 76 2.76 -3.14 -4.57
CA VAL A 76 2.62 -4.51 -4.05
C VAL A 76 1.39 -4.56 -3.17
N GLN A 77 0.53 -5.54 -3.41
CA GLN A 77 -0.69 -5.74 -2.63
C GLN A 77 -0.70 -7.13 -2.00
N ASN A 78 -1.02 -7.16 -0.71
CA ASN A 78 -1.04 -8.36 0.09
C ASN A 78 -2.44 -8.53 0.67
N THR A 79 -3.20 -9.52 0.18
CA THR A 79 -4.47 -9.90 0.79
C THR A 79 -4.21 -10.69 2.06
N VAL A 80 -4.74 -10.24 3.20
CA VAL A 80 -4.59 -10.95 4.48
C VAL A 80 -5.51 -12.17 4.50
N ILE A 81 -4.92 -13.33 4.79
CA ILE A 81 -5.64 -14.60 4.95
C ILE A 81 -6.03 -14.81 6.41
N ARG A 82 -5.12 -14.49 7.35
CA ARG A 82 -5.36 -14.56 8.79
C ARG A 82 -4.27 -13.85 9.59
N SER A 83 -4.60 -13.40 10.79
CA SER A 83 -3.60 -12.97 11.78
C SER A 83 -2.74 -14.16 12.26
N LEU A 84 -1.46 -13.89 12.51
CA LEU A 84 -0.48 -14.83 13.04
C LEU A 84 -0.21 -14.61 14.52
N THR A 85 -0.32 -13.38 15.00
CA THR A 85 -0.09 -13.05 16.41
C THR A 85 -1.40 -12.78 17.16
N PRO A 86 -1.53 -13.25 18.41
CA PRO A 86 -2.67 -12.89 19.26
C PRO A 86 -2.77 -11.39 19.46
N GLY A 87 -3.97 -10.83 19.35
CA GLY A 87 -4.22 -9.39 19.56
C GLY A 87 -3.85 -8.49 18.39
N ALA A 88 -3.36 -9.04 17.26
CA ALA A 88 -3.13 -8.24 16.06
C ALA A 88 -4.41 -7.50 15.65
N PHE A 89 -4.27 -6.20 15.35
CA PHE A 89 -5.39 -5.40 14.88
C PHE A 89 -5.94 -5.97 13.56
N PRO A 90 -7.25 -5.82 13.32
CA PRO A 90 -7.88 -6.36 12.12
C PRO A 90 -7.40 -5.62 10.87
N VAL A 91 -6.92 -6.39 9.90
CA VAL A 91 -6.45 -5.93 8.59
C VAL A 91 -6.91 -6.96 7.56
N ASP A 92 -7.52 -6.50 6.47
CA ASP A 92 -7.93 -7.35 5.34
C ASP A 92 -6.92 -7.28 4.17
N GLY A 93 -6.15 -6.18 4.09
CA GLY A 93 -5.10 -6.03 3.09
C GLY A 93 -3.97 -5.10 3.54
N ILE A 94 -2.78 -5.30 2.98
CA ILE A 94 -1.60 -4.46 3.17
C ILE A 94 -1.09 -4.06 1.79
N VAL A 95 -0.93 -2.77 1.55
CA VAL A 95 -0.42 -2.24 0.28
C VAL A 95 0.91 -1.56 0.54
N GLU A 96 1.89 -1.83 -0.31
CA GLU A 96 3.09 -1.02 -0.42
C GLU A 96 3.06 -0.25 -1.74
N GLU A 97 3.15 1.07 -1.65
CA GLU A 97 3.16 1.98 -2.78
C GLU A 97 4.45 2.81 -2.76
N LEU A 98 5.14 2.87 -3.90
CA LEU A 98 6.38 3.62 -4.04
C LEU A 98 6.17 4.90 -4.85
N PHE A 99 6.58 6.03 -4.30
CA PHE A 99 6.42 7.36 -4.90
C PHE A 99 7.77 8.09 -4.99
N PRO A 100 7.93 9.07 -5.90
CA PRO A 100 9.05 10.02 -5.87
C PRO A 100 9.20 10.64 -4.47
N ILE A 101 10.42 11.00 -4.08
CA ILE A 101 10.66 11.53 -2.71
C ILE A 101 9.94 12.87 -2.49
N GLU A 102 9.75 13.62 -3.56
CA GLU A 102 9.02 14.90 -3.59
C GLU A 102 7.56 14.73 -3.15
N ALA A 103 6.97 13.55 -3.33
CA ALA A 103 5.62 13.22 -2.92
C ALA A 103 5.41 13.30 -1.39
N CYS A 104 6.48 13.34 -0.59
CA CYS A 104 6.41 13.60 0.85
C CYS A 104 5.89 15.02 1.17
N THR A 105 6.04 15.98 0.25
CA THR A 105 5.70 17.39 0.50
C THR A 105 4.91 18.05 -0.63
N ASP A 106 4.80 17.40 -1.79
CA ASP A 106 4.11 17.94 -2.96
C ASP A 106 3.02 16.98 -3.46
N GLN A 107 1.78 17.44 -3.43
CA GLN A 107 0.63 16.71 -3.95
C GLN A 107 0.69 16.53 -5.46
N HIS A 108 1.28 17.47 -6.21
CA HIS A 108 1.47 17.30 -7.64
C HIS A 108 2.47 16.18 -7.94
N ALA A 109 3.53 16.07 -7.14
CA ALA A 109 4.45 14.94 -7.22
C ALA A 109 3.81 13.62 -6.79
N PHE A 110 2.91 13.62 -5.79
CA PHE A 110 2.20 12.42 -5.34
C PHE A 110 1.19 11.92 -6.38
N TYR A 111 0.36 12.81 -6.94
CA TYR A 111 -0.68 12.46 -7.91
C TYR A 111 -0.19 12.46 -9.37
N GLY A 112 1.03 12.96 -9.63
CA GLY A 112 1.58 13.01 -10.98
C GLY A 112 0.83 13.98 -11.90
N SER A 113 0.32 15.09 -11.36
CA SER A 113 -0.46 16.08 -12.12
C SER A 113 0.39 17.13 -12.84
N GLY A 114 1.72 17.08 -12.72
CA GLY A 114 2.63 17.95 -13.48
C GLY A 114 2.48 19.45 -13.16
N GLY A 115 1.99 19.80 -11.98
CA GLY A 115 1.74 21.19 -11.57
C GLY A 115 0.39 21.76 -12.01
N ASP A 116 -0.44 20.98 -12.73
CA ASP A 116 -1.79 21.41 -13.14
C ASP A 116 -2.81 21.20 -12.01
N PRO A 117 -3.46 22.26 -11.49
CA PRO A 117 -4.44 22.17 -10.42
C PRO A 117 -5.73 21.43 -10.80
N ASP A 118 -6.19 21.56 -12.05
CA ASP A 118 -7.43 20.91 -12.50
C ASP A 118 -7.21 19.40 -12.66
N GLU A 119 -6.04 19.02 -13.18
CA GLU A 119 -5.63 17.62 -13.28
C GLU A 119 -5.42 17.00 -11.88
N LEU A 120 -4.79 17.73 -10.96
CA LEU A 120 -4.66 17.31 -9.56
C LEU A 120 -6.05 17.02 -8.96
N ALA A 121 -6.97 17.96 -9.11
CA ALA A 121 -8.33 17.82 -8.58
C ALA A 121 -9.08 16.65 -9.23
N ARG A 122 -8.90 16.42 -10.54
CA ARG A 122 -9.50 15.26 -11.25
C ARG A 122 -8.99 13.95 -10.70
N ARG A 123 -7.67 13.78 -10.56
CA ARG A 123 -7.02 12.57 -10.04
C ARG A 123 -7.43 12.28 -8.61
N MET A 124 -7.42 13.29 -7.74
CA MET A 124 -7.87 13.17 -6.36
C MET A 124 -9.34 12.72 -6.28
N ARG A 125 -10.24 13.31 -7.08
CA ARG A 125 -11.65 12.90 -7.13
C ARG A 125 -11.82 11.45 -7.56
N SER A 126 -11.12 11.02 -8.61
CA SER A 126 -11.14 9.62 -9.06
C SER A 126 -10.64 8.67 -7.97
N MET A 127 -9.52 9.03 -7.32
CA MET A 127 -8.93 8.24 -6.24
C MET A 127 -9.87 8.10 -5.05
N PHE A 128 -10.35 9.21 -4.48
CA PHE A 128 -11.26 9.18 -3.34
C PHE A 128 -12.60 8.51 -3.67
N GLY A 129 -13.10 8.75 -4.88
CA GLY A 129 -14.28 8.07 -5.39
C GLY A 129 -14.09 6.55 -5.36
N SER A 130 -12.97 6.05 -5.88
CA SER A 130 -12.64 4.62 -5.89
C SER A 130 -12.46 4.05 -4.48
N VAL A 131 -11.65 4.71 -3.63
CA VAL A 131 -11.39 4.33 -2.24
C VAL A 131 -12.68 4.15 -1.44
N SER A 132 -13.63 5.09 -1.58
CA SER A 132 -14.91 5.05 -0.87
C SER A 132 -15.78 3.83 -1.22
N THR A 133 -15.48 3.13 -2.32
CA THR A 133 -16.26 1.95 -2.74
C THR A 133 -15.82 0.67 -2.06
N PHE A 134 -14.62 0.58 -1.48
CA PHE A 134 -14.09 -0.69 -0.97
C PHE A 134 -13.33 -0.59 0.35
N LEU A 135 -13.02 0.61 0.84
CA LEU A 135 -12.44 0.78 2.17
C LEU A 135 -13.50 1.05 3.23
N GLU A 136 -13.37 0.38 4.37
CA GLU A 136 -14.13 0.68 5.58
C GLU A 136 -13.50 1.90 6.27
N GLY A 137 -14.21 3.02 6.30
CA GLY A 137 -13.74 4.24 6.96
C GLY A 137 -12.45 4.80 6.35
N GLU A 138 -11.61 5.41 7.18
CA GLU A 138 -10.23 5.77 6.81
C GLU A 138 -9.33 4.53 6.92
N ALA A 139 -8.31 4.42 6.05
CA ALA A 139 -7.32 3.35 6.17
C ALA A 139 -6.80 3.30 7.62
N THR A 140 -6.71 2.09 8.20
CA THR A 140 -6.25 1.89 9.59
C THR A 140 -4.84 2.47 9.86
N GLY A 141 -4.11 2.80 8.80
CA GLY A 141 -2.98 3.71 8.81
C GLY A 141 -2.31 3.71 7.45
N VAL A 142 -1.77 4.87 7.04
CA VAL A 142 -0.79 4.97 5.95
C VAL A 142 0.50 5.45 6.58
N MET A 143 1.54 4.62 6.51
CA MET A 143 2.83 4.88 7.14
C MET A 143 3.86 5.21 6.08
N PRO A 144 4.44 6.43 6.09
CA PRO A 144 5.57 6.75 5.22
C PRO A 144 6.84 6.07 5.75
N THR A 145 7.50 5.31 4.89
CA THR A 145 8.68 4.51 5.23
C THR A 145 9.74 4.56 4.11
N SER A 146 10.80 3.76 4.26
CA SER A 146 11.80 3.50 3.23
C SER A 146 11.85 2.01 2.93
N ARG A 147 12.02 1.66 1.65
CA ARG A 147 12.16 0.26 1.21
C ARG A 147 13.64 -0.14 1.15
N PHE A 148 13.94 -1.31 1.72
CA PHE A 148 15.23 -1.99 1.63
C PHE A 148 14.98 -3.47 1.32
N VAL A 149 15.54 -3.98 0.23
CA VAL A 149 15.42 -5.40 -0.12
C VAL A 149 16.71 -6.10 0.29
N LEU A 150 16.66 -6.96 1.31
CA LEU A 150 17.83 -7.73 1.76
C LEU A 150 18.01 -9.02 0.96
N THR A 151 16.92 -9.73 0.72
CA THR A 151 16.85 -10.98 -0.04
C THR A 151 15.48 -11.11 -0.68
N SER A 152 15.39 -11.62 -1.90
CA SER A 152 14.11 -11.96 -2.54
C SER A 152 13.98 -13.48 -2.66
N PRO A 153 12.85 -14.09 -2.28
CA PRO A 153 12.62 -15.52 -2.50
C PRO A 153 12.39 -15.87 -3.98
N PHE A 154 12.31 -14.86 -4.85
CA PHE A 154 12.04 -15.00 -6.29
C PHE A 154 13.25 -14.67 -7.18
N ALA A 155 14.42 -14.39 -6.58
CA ALA A 155 15.67 -14.10 -7.28
C ALA A 155 16.53 -15.37 -7.47
#